data_AF-A0A7W1KMK2-F1
#
_entry.id   AF-A0A7W1KMK2-F1
#
_cell.length_a   1.000
_cell.length_b   1.000
_cell.length_c   1.000
_cell.angle_alpha   90.00
_cell.angle_beta   90.00
_cell.angle_gamma   90.00
#
_symmetry.space_group_name_H-M   'P 1'
#
loop_
_entity.id
_entity.type
_entity.pdbx_description
1 polymer ?
#
loop_
_entity_poly.entity_id
_entity_poly.type
_entity_poly.pdbx_seq_one_letter_code
_entity_poly.pdbx_strand_id
1 'polypeptide(L)'
;MRLADFETMVRRLSSEVPSDFFEGIAEVVVSPRAVPDPEREEVFTLGECISLPVELGSGVEGLQSRIVLYYGSFAALAGLQSEFDWRLEAWETLTHELRHHLEWRARAPDLEEFDWAVEHNFARHDQESFDPTFFLSGEQQDGNYWVEDDVFIDQVVGSIPPEVTFVWQGRSYRVAPPENAELPCFLTVDGVANPPPGDLVVVLRRKPGVRDLFGRPDVFQAIVQATRPPGIFPAMTGTDPAKEPQK
;
A
#
# COMPACT_ATOMS: atom_id res chain seq x y z
N MET A 1 28.36 -27.00 18.64
CA MET A 1 29.28 -26.40 17.65
C MET A 1 29.99 -25.21 18.29
N ARG A 2 31.21 -24.80 17.89
CA ARG A 2 31.82 -23.54 18.37
C ARG A 2 31.45 -22.38 17.45
N LEU A 3 31.45 -21.15 17.97
CA LEU A 3 31.11 -19.93 17.21
C LEU A 3 31.87 -19.80 15.88
N ALA A 4 33.20 -19.97 15.90
CA ALA A 4 34.01 -19.86 14.68
C ALA A 4 33.68 -20.93 13.62
N ASP A 5 33.29 -22.14 14.06
CA ASP A 5 32.86 -23.21 13.17
C ASP A 5 31.48 -22.85 12.55
N PHE A 6 30.59 -22.25 13.35
CA PHE A 6 29.28 -21.76 12.89
C PHE A 6 29.40 -20.60 11.90
N GLU A 7 30.25 -19.61 12.17
CA GLU A 7 30.54 -18.53 11.21
C GLU A 7 31.05 -19.05 9.87
N THR A 8 31.95 -20.04 9.91
CA THR A 8 32.48 -20.67 8.70
C THR A 8 31.39 -21.42 7.95
N MET A 9 30.48 -22.08 8.67
CA MET A 9 29.31 -22.73 8.11
C MET A 9 28.37 -21.71 7.44
N VAL A 10 28.00 -20.62 8.12
CA VAL A 10 27.13 -19.57 7.58
C VAL A 10 27.73 -18.97 6.31
N ARG A 11 29.03 -18.63 6.31
CA ARG A 11 29.73 -18.16 5.10
C ARG A 11 29.61 -19.13 3.93
N ARG A 12 29.71 -20.43 4.19
CA ARG A 12 29.52 -21.46 3.16
C ARG A 12 28.07 -21.52 2.68
N LEU A 13 27.09 -21.47 3.58
CA LEU A 13 25.67 -21.44 3.22
C LEU A 13 25.33 -20.23 2.35
N SER A 14 25.85 -19.04 2.70
CA SER A 14 25.67 -17.85 1.88
C SER A 14 26.24 -18.02 0.47
N SER A 15 27.36 -18.72 0.30
CA SER A 15 27.93 -19.00 -1.03
C SER A 15 27.12 -20.00 -1.87
N GLU A 16 26.20 -20.76 -1.25
CA GLU A 16 25.30 -21.68 -1.96
C GLU A 16 24.04 -20.98 -2.49
N VAL A 17 23.71 -19.80 -1.97
CA VAL A 17 22.58 -18.98 -2.42
C VAL A 17 23.01 -18.12 -3.62
N PRO A 18 22.22 -18.00 -4.70
CA PRO A 18 22.55 -17.13 -5.83
C PRO A 18 22.73 -15.68 -5.39
N SER A 19 23.73 -14.98 -5.96
CA SER A 19 24.12 -13.62 -5.55
C SER A 19 22.99 -12.59 -5.61
N ASP A 20 22.05 -12.76 -6.53
CA ASP A 20 20.95 -11.80 -6.77
C ASP A 20 19.99 -11.71 -5.57
N PHE A 21 19.92 -12.76 -4.75
CA PHE A 21 19.13 -12.77 -3.51
C PHE A 21 19.75 -11.87 -2.41
N PHE A 22 21.00 -11.47 -2.55
CA PHE A 22 21.69 -10.57 -1.62
C PHE A 22 21.72 -9.11 -2.07
N GLU A 23 21.15 -8.78 -3.22
CA GLU A 23 21.07 -7.38 -3.67
C GLU A 23 20.29 -6.54 -2.65
N GLY A 24 20.88 -5.42 -2.20
CA GLY A 24 20.34 -4.60 -1.10
C GLY A 24 20.69 -5.10 0.31
N ILE A 25 21.42 -6.21 0.46
CA ILE A 25 21.94 -6.68 1.76
C ILE A 25 23.40 -6.24 1.88
N ALA A 26 23.70 -5.44 2.90
CA ALA A 26 25.05 -4.96 3.16
C ALA A 26 25.98 -6.09 3.65
N GLU A 27 25.49 -6.93 4.55
CA GLU A 27 26.25 -8.07 5.07
C GLU A 27 25.35 -9.12 5.74
N VAL A 28 25.88 -10.36 5.80
CA VAL A 28 25.37 -11.46 6.64
C VAL A 28 26.39 -11.67 7.75
N VAL A 29 25.97 -11.47 9.00
CA VAL A 29 26.84 -11.56 10.18
C VAL A 29 26.34 -12.58 11.18
N VAL A 30 27.26 -13.13 11.97
CA VAL A 30 26.94 -13.98 13.11
C VAL A 30 27.21 -13.20 14.39
N SER A 31 26.22 -13.20 15.28
CA SER A 31 26.30 -12.56 16.58
C SER A 31 26.44 -13.63 17.68
N PRO A 32 27.33 -13.46 18.68
CA PRO A 32 27.44 -14.40 19.79
C PRO A 32 26.27 -14.30 20.79
N ARG A 33 25.40 -13.30 20.64
CA ARG A 33 24.26 -13.07 21.56
C ARG A 33 23.21 -14.18 21.44
N ALA A 34 22.51 -14.41 22.53
CA ALA A 34 21.25 -15.16 22.55
C ALA A 34 20.10 -14.17 22.73
N VAL A 35 19.03 -14.36 21.96
CA VAL A 35 17.84 -13.50 21.96
C VAL A 35 16.64 -14.37 22.29
N PRO A 36 16.29 -14.51 23.58
CA PRO A 36 15.10 -15.25 23.99
C PRO A 36 13.83 -14.45 23.69
N ASP A 37 12.73 -15.15 23.45
CA ASP A 37 11.40 -14.56 23.39
C ASP A 37 11.01 -14.03 24.78
N PRO A 38 10.46 -12.79 24.88
CA PRO A 38 10.14 -12.16 26.16
C PRO A 38 8.99 -12.86 26.91
N GLU A 39 8.15 -13.64 26.24
CA GLU A 39 6.97 -14.30 26.81
C GLU A 39 7.13 -15.82 26.89
N ARG A 40 8.09 -16.42 26.17
CA ARG A 40 8.25 -17.87 26.03
C ARG A 40 9.68 -18.31 26.33
N GLU A 41 9.88 -18.92 27.50
CA GLU A 41 11.20 -19.28 28.05
C GLU A 41 12.04 -20.25 27.20
N GLU A 42 11.45 -20.94 26.23
CA GLU A 42 12.12 -21.91 25.34
C GLU A 42 12.15 -21.51 23.86
N VAL A 43 11.71 -20.28 23.54
CA VAL A 43 11.72 -19.76 22.18
C VAL A 43 12.84 -18.74 22.03
N PHE A 44 13.56 -18.81 20.92
CA PHE A 44 14.68 -17.91 20.62
C PHE A 44 14.58 -17.38 19.20
N THR A 45 14.93 -16.11 19.02
CA THR A 45 15.16 -15.53 17.70
C THR A 45 16.50 -16.02 17.17
N LEU A 46 16.46 -16.85 16.13
CA LEU A 46 17.65 -17.43 15.51
C LEU A 46 18.31 -16.49 14.50
N GLY A 47 17.52 -15.70 13.77
CA GLY A 47 18.00 -14.72 12.84
C GLY A 47 17.09 -13.51 12.75
N GLU A 48 17.60 -12.46 12.12
CA GLU A 48 16.88 -11.21 11.92
C GLU A 48 17.44 -10.46 10.70
N CYS A 49 16.54 -10.00 9.83
CA CYS A 49 16.80 -9.01 8.80
C CYS A 49 16.58 -7.60 9.38
N ILE A 50 17.64 -6.79 9.47
CA ILE A 50 17.63 -5.46 10.07
C ILE A 50 17.74 -4.41 8.96
N SER A 51 16.79 -3.50 8.86
CA SER A 51 16.88 -2.35 7.95
C SER A 51 17.99 -1.40 8.36
N LEU A 52 18.77 -0.94 7.39
CA LEU A 52 19.82 0.05 7.57
C LEU A 52 19.36 1.40 7.01
N PRO A 53 19.67 2.52 7.69
CA PRO A 53 19.37 3.85 7.15
C PRO A 53 20.20 4.07 5.87
N VAL A 54 19.54 4.50 4.81
CA VAL A 54 20.21 4.93 3.57
C VAL A 54 20.69 6.35 3.78
N GLU A 55 22.01 6.59 3.74
CA GLU A 55 22.56 7.94 3.87
C GLU A 55 22.21 8.77 2.62
N LEU A 56 21.52 9.89 2.82
CA LEU A 56 21.14 10.80 1.74
C LEU A 56 22.38 11.30 0.98
N GLY A 57 22.49 11.01 -0.31
CA GLY A 57 23.63 11.39 -1.16
C GLY A 57 24.73 10.33 -1.30
N SER A 58 24.55 9.13 -0.75
CA SER A 58 25.48 8.00 -0.92
C SER A 58 25.41 7.33 -2.31
N GLY A 59 24.43 7.71 -3.15
CA GLY A 59 24.26 7.17 -4.50
C GLY A 59 23.77 5.72 -4.56
N VAL A 60 23.41 5.13 -3.41
CA VAL A 60 22.64 3.89 -3.33
C VAL A 60 21.16 4.25 -3.28
N GLU A 61 20.44 3.87 -4.33
CA GLU A 61 18.99 3.96 -4.41
C GLU A 61 18.39 2.68 -3.81
N GLY A 62 17.35 2.82 -2.98
CA GLY A 62 16.57 1.70 -2.41
C GLY A 62 16.98 1.21 -1.02
N LEU A 63 16.17 0.28 -0.49
CA LEU A 63 16.28 -0.28 0.86
C LEU A 63 17.58 -1.09 1.06
N GLN A 64 18.32 -0.78 2.12
CA GLN A 64 19.45 -1.60 2.59
C GLN A 64 19.11 -2.36 3.86
N SER A 65 19.63 -3.58 3.99
CA SER A 65 19.46 -4.40 5.18
C SER A 65 20.74 -5.15 5.59
N ARG A 66 20.75 -5.68 6.80
CA ARG A 66 21.76 -6.60 7.33
C ARG A 66 21.05 -7.84 7.84
N ILE A 67 21.54 -9.01 7.48
CA ILE A 67 21.07 -10.27 8.09
C ILE A 67 21.99 -10.63 9.25
N VAL A 68 21.41 -10.92 10.42
CA VAL A 68 22.11 -11.38 11.61
C VAL A 68 21.65 -12.79 11.95
N LEU A 69 22.57 -13.73 12.17
CA LEU A 69 22.28 -15.03 12.78
C LEU A 69 22.85 -15.05 14.21
N TYR A 70 22.00 -15.35 15.20
CA TYR A 70 22.33 -15.31 16.62
C TYR A 70 22.85 -16.66 17.12
N TYR A 71 24.18 -16.89 17.03
CA TYR A 71 24.82 -18.13 17.49
C TYR A 71 24.44 -18.52 18.93
N GLY A 72 24.29 -17.54 19.83
CA GLY A 72 23.87 -17.82 21.21
C GLY A 72 22.47 -18.44 21.28
N SER A 73 21.55 -17.99 20.41
CA SER A 73 20.21 -18.55 20.27
C SER A 73 20.25 -19.98 19.70
N PHE A 74 21.05 -20.21 18.65
CA PHE A 74 21.27 -21.56 18.10
C PHE A 74 21.84 -22.51 19.15
N ALA A 75 22.82 -22.06 19.95
CA ALA A 75 23.43 -22.87 20.99
C ALA A 75 22.46 -23.19 22.13
N ALA A 76 21.60 -22.23 22.50
CA ALA A 76 20.55 -22.46 23.49
C ALA A 76 19.54 -23.51 22.98
N LEU A 77 19.06 -23.34 21.75
CA LEU A 77 18.11 -24.28 21.12
C LEU A 77 18.72 -25.69 20.96
N ALA A 78 19.98 -25.78 20.55
CA ALA A 78 20.71 -27.05 20.45
C ALA A 78 20.93 -27.73 21.82
N GLY A 79 20.88 -26.98 22.92
CA GLY A 79 20.93 -27.54 24.28
C GLY A 79 19.59 -28.16 24.71
N LEU A 80 18.49 -27.73 24.11
CA LEU A 80 17.14 -28.24 24.38
C LEU A 80 16.79 -29.44 23.49
N GLN A 81 17.43 -29.58 22.33
CA GLN A 81 17.13 -30.61 21.33
C GLN A 81 18.25 -31.65 21.21
N SER A 82 17.91 -32.94 21.38
CA SER A 82 18.90 -34.04 21.32
C SER A 82 19.47 -34.30 19.92
N GLU A 83 18.76 -33.92 18.87
CA GLU A 83 19.14 -34.14 17.45
C GLU A 83 19.19 -32.83 16.66
N PHE A 84 19.83 -31.80 17.22
CA PHE A 84 19.91 -30.49 16.56
C PHE A 84 20.81 -30.51 15.32
N ASP A 85 20.20 -30.34 14.14
CA ASP A 85 20.93 -30.18 12.88
C ASP A 85 21.30 -28.71 12.64
N TRP A 86 22.50 -28.35 13.09
CA TRP A 86 23.06 -27.01 12.92
C TRP A 86 23.03 -26.49 11.48
N ARG A 87 23.24 -27.37 10.50
CA ARG A 87 23.30 -26.94 9.10
C ARG A 87 21.90 -26.65 8.58
N LEU A 88 20.95 -27.55 8.84
CA LEU A 88 19.57 -27.38 8.42
C LEU A 88 18.95 -26.12 9.04
N GLU A 89 19.08 -25.97 10.35
CA GLU A 89 18.52 -24.84 11.10
C GLU A 89 19.12 -23.50 10.63
N ALA A 90 20.44 -23.47 10.38
CA ALA A 90 21.09 -22.26 9.85
C ALA A 90 20.66 -21.96 8.41
N TRP A 91 20.43 -22.99 7.59
CA TRP A 91 19.93 -22.84 6.23
C TRP A 91 18.49 -22.30 6.20
N GLU A 92 17.61 -22.88 7.01
CA GLU A 92 16.22 -22.42 7.14
C GLU A 92 16.15 -21.00 7.66
N THR A 93 16.94 -20.66 8.68
CA THR A 93 17.02 -19.29 9.21
C THR A 93 17.54 -18.32 8.15
N LEU A 94 18.66 -18.62 7.50
CA LEU A 94 19.23 -17.74 6.47
C LEU A 94 18.23 -17.49 5.32
N THR A 95 17.61 -18.56 4.82
CA THR A 95 16.63 -18.45 3.72
C THR A 95 15.35 -17.76 4.13
N HIS A 96 14.95 -17.86 5.41
CA HIS A 96 13.83 -17.13 5.98
C HIS A 96 14.11 -15.62 6.00
N GLU A 97 15.28 -15.20 6.51
CA GLU A 97 15.65 -13.78 6.54
C GLU A 97 15.84 -13.20 5.14
N LEU A 98 16.39 -13.99 4.20
CA LEU A 98 16.48 -13.59 2.79
C LEU A 98 15.11 -13.37 2.16
N ARG A 99 14.12 -14.21 2.50
CA ARG A 99 12.74 -14.02 2.04
C ARG A 99 12.15 -12.72 2.59
N HIS A 100 12.34 -12.42 3.88
CA HIS A 100 11.90 -11.13 4.46
C HIS A 100 12.52 -9.94 3.75
N HIS A 101 13.82 -9.99 3.48
CA HIS A 101 14.49 -8.94 2.71
C HIS A 101 13.86 -8.76 1.33
N LEU A 102 13.64 -9.84 0.59
CA LEU A 102 13.01 -9.78 -0.73
C LEU A 102 11.58 -9.24 -0.68
N GLU A 103 10.79 -9.62 0.33
CA GLU A 103 9.44 -9.11 0.54
C GLU A 103 9.45 -7.60 0.83
N TRP A 104 10.39 -7.12 1.65
CA TRP A 104 10.57 -5.68 1.90
C TRP A 104 11.01 -4.95 0.64
N ARG A 105 11.99 -5.50 -0.09
CA ARG A 105 12.51 -4.90 -1.32
C ARG A 105 11.46 -4.84 -2.43
N ALA A 106 10.59 -5.85 -2.51
CA ALA A 106 9.48 -5.87 -3.45
C ALA A 106 8.41 -4.82 -3.14
N ARG A 107 8.24 -4.45 -1.86
CA ARG A 107 7.31 -3.40 -1.41
C ARG A 107 7.94 -2.00 -1.39
N ALA A 108 9.25 -1.88 -1.50
CA ALA A 108 9.93 -0.57 -1.44
C ALA A 108 9.45 0.40 -2.56
N PRO A 109 9.28 -0.04 -3.82
CA PRO A 109 8.68 0.83 -4.85
C PRO A 109 7.28 1.30 -4.48
N ASP A 110 6.42 0.41 -3.95
CA ASP A 110 5.05 0.75 -3.54
C ASP A 110 5.06 1.82 -2.41
N LEU A 111 6.03 1.76 -1.49
CA LEU A 111 6.19 2.75 -0.42
C LEU A 111 6.68 4.10 -0.94
N GLU A 112 7.66 4.13 -1.84
CA GLU A 112 8.14 5.37 -2.47
C GLU A 112 7.04 6.02 -3.33
N GLU A 113 6.27 5.22 -4.06
CA GLU A 113 5.11 5.68 -4.81
C GLU A 113 3.99 6.22 -3.89
N PHE A 114 3.75 5.58 -2.75
CA PHE A 114 2.80 6.06 -1.76
C PHE A 114 3.26 7.37 -1.10
N ASP A 115 4.52 7.48 -0.68
CA ASP A 115 5.08 8.73 -0.14
C ASP A 115 4.98 9.88 -1.16
N TRP A 116 5.25 9.59 -2.43
CA TRP A 116 5.06 10.53 -3.53
C TRP A 116 3.58 10.94 -3.69
N ALA A 117 2.64 9.99 -3.58
CA ALA A 117 1.21 10.30 -3.60
C ALA A 117 0.81 11.20 -2.44
N VAL A 118 1.32 10.94 -1.24
CA VAL A 118 1.07 11.74 -0.03
C VAL A 118 1.59 13.17 -0.20
N GLU A 119 2.81 13.36 -0.69
CA GLU A 119 3.38 14.70 -0.97
C GLU A 119 2.50 15.51 -1.92
N HIS A 120 2.03 14.88 -3.00
CA HIS A 120 1.16 15.52 -3.98
C HIS A 120 -0.25 15.80 -3.42
N ASN A 121 -0.73 14.98 -2.49
CA ASN A 121 -1.98 15.24 -1.80
C ASN A 121 -1.88 16.44 -0.85
N PHE A 122 -0.76 16.60 -0.15
CA PHE A 122 -0.50 17.84 0.62
C PHE A 122 -0.47 19.07 -0.28
N ALA A 123 0.25 19.00 -1.41
CA ALA A 123 0.27 20.08 -2.38
C ALA A 123 -1.14 20.42 -2.92
N ARG A 124 -2.00 19.42 -3.11
CA ARG A 124 -3.41 19.62 -3.49
C ARG A 124 -4.17 20.43 -2.44
N HIS A 125 -4.05 20.07 -1.15
CA HIS A 125 -4.69 20.77 -0.03
C HIS A 125 -4.20 22.23 0.10
N ASP A 126 -2.90 22.44 -0.09
CA ASP A 126 -2.27 23.77 -0.03
C ASP A 126 -2.49 24.61 -1.31
N GLN A 127 -3.24 24.08 -2.30
CA GLN A 127 -3.48 24.71 -3.60
C GLN A 127 -2.21 25.00 -4.41
N GLU A 128 -1.18 24.18 -4.20
CA GLU A 128 0.07 24.19 -4.96
C GLU A 128 -0.05 23.32 -6.22
N SER A 129 1.01 23.32 -7.04
CA SER A 129 1.06 22.46 -8.23
C SER A 129 1.33 21.01 -7.82
N PHE A 130 0.52 20.08 -8.34
CA PHE A 130 0.71 18.65 -8.15
C PHE A 130 0.52 17.87 -9.47
N ASP A 131 0.95 16.61 -9.51
CA ASP A 131 0.72 15.70 -10.63
C ASP A 131 -0.71 15.14 -10.55
N PRO A 132 -1.55 15.30 -11.57
CA PRO A 132 -2.97 14.89 -11.52
C PRO A 132 -3.17 13.36 -11.48
N THR A 133 -2.11 12.56 -11.53
CA THR A 133 -2.18 11.10 -11.43
C THR A 133 -1.71 10.56 -10.09
N PHE A 134 -1.32 11.42 -9.14
CA PHE A 134 -0.72 11.01 -7.87
C PHE A 134 -1.52 9.95 -7.11
N PHE A 135 -2.84 10.10 -7.08
CA PHE A 135 -3.74 9.23 -6.34
C PHE A 135 -3.74 7.78 -6.86
N LEU A 136 -3.27 7.52 -8.09
CA LEU A 136 -3.18 6.16 -8.64
C LEU A 136 -2.12 5.31 -7.92
N SER A 137 -1.17 5.95 -7.26
CA SER A 137 -0.15 5.33 -6.40
C SER A 137 -0.62 5.21 -4.94
N GLY A 138 -1.87 5.57 -4.64
CA GLY A 138 -2.52 5.30 -3.36
C GLY A 138 -2.95 3.85 -3.18
N GLU A 139 -3.38 3.49 -1.97
CA GLU A 139 -3.91 2.17 -1.67
C GLU A 139 -5.26 1.93 -2.36
N GLN A 140 -5.41 0.81 -3.06
CA GLN A 140 -6.66 0.49 -3.74
C GLN A 140 -7.59 -0.33 -2.84
N GLN A 141 -8.78 0.21 -2.56
CA GLN A 141 -9.81 -0.48 -1.79
C GLN A 141 -11.21 -0.21 -2.38
N ASP A 142 -11.98 -1.28 -2.60
CA ASP A 142 -13.35 -1.22 -3.13
C ASP A 142 -13.49 -0.46 -4.47
N GLY A 143 -12.43 -0.47 -5.29
CA GLY A 143 -12.38 0.23 -6.57
C GLY A 143 -12.08 1.73 -6.47
N ASN A 144 -11.81 2.25 -5.26
CA ASN A 144 -11.36 3.61 -5.01
C ASN A 144 -9.88 3.61 -4.61
N TYR A 145 -9.24 4.77 -4.70
CA TYR A 145 -7.86 4.98 -4.29
C TYR A 145 -7.82 5.79 -3.01
N TRP A 146 -6.99 5.38 -2.06
CA TRP A 146 -6.81 6.02 -0.77
C TRP A 146 -5.42 6.61 -0.66
N VAL A 147 -5.35 7.88 -0.23
CA VAL A 147 -4.10 8.54 0.14
C VAL A 147 -4.32 9.15 1.51
N GLU A 148 -3.73 8.52 2.53
CA GLU A 148 -4.05 8.78 3.95
C GLU A 148 -5.56 8.68 4.22
N ASP A 149 -6.18 9.77 4.62
CA ASP A 149 -7.60 9.87 4.96
C ASP A 149 -8.49 10.26 3.77
N ASP A 150 -7.89 10.65 2.64
CA ASP A 150 -8.59 11.10 1.43
C ASP A 150 -8.87 9.94 0.48
N VAL A 151 -10.02 10.02 -0.21
CA VAL A 151 -10.50 9.00 -1.15
C VAL A 151 -10.70 9.60 -2.53
N PHE A 152 -10.17 8.93 -3.55
CA PHE A 152 -10.26 9.33 -4.94
C PHE A 152 -11.04 8.29 -5.76
N ILE A 153 -12.08 8.75 -6.44
CA ILE A 153 -12.88 7.97 -7.40
C ILE A 153 -12.48 8.37 -8.81
N ASP A 154 -11.72 7.51 -9.49
CA ASP A 154 -11.24 7.75 -10.85
C ASP A 154 -12.34 7.57 -11.91
N GLN A 155 -12.56 8.59 -12.74
CA GLN A 155 -13.43 8.49 -13.90
C GLN A 155 -12.73 9.00 -15.16
N VAL A 156 -12.42 8.04 -16.04
CA VAL A 156 -11.84 8.34 -17.35
C VAL A 156 -12.93 8.75 -18.33
N VAL A 157 -12.95 10.02 -18.72
CA VAL A 157 -13.98 10.63 -19.59
C VAL A 157 -13.36 11.24 -20.85
N GLY A 158 -14.11 11.29 -21.96
CA GLY A 158 -13.69 11.99 -23.17
C GLY A 158 -13.85 13.52 -23.07
N SER A 159 -14.91 13.95 -22.39
CA SER A 159 -15.26 15.34 -22.08
C SER A 159 -15.98 15.37 -20.74
N ILE A 160 -15.98 16.52 -20.06
CA ILE A 160 -16.67 16.70 -18.78
C ILE A 160 -18.18 16.53 -19.02
N PRO A 161 -18.83 15.53 -18.40
CA PRO A 161 -20.27 15.36 -18.52
C PRO A 161 -20.99 16.43 -17.69
N PRO A 162 -22.23 16.81 -18.05
CA PRO A 162 -23.03 17.76 -17.27
C PRO A 162 -23.38 17.23 -15.88
N GLU A 163 -23.39 15.91 -15.71
CA GLU A 163 -23.63 15.23 -14.45
C GLU A 163 -22.74 14.00 -14.36
N VAL A 164 -22.09 13.83 -13.21
CA VAL A 164 -21.22 12.71 -12.89
C VAL A 164 -21.90 11.86 -11.83
N THR A 165 -22.03 10.56 -12.11
CA THR A 165 -22.55 9.60 -11.13
C THR A 165 -21.38 8.80 -10.54
N PHE A 166 -21.40 8.56 -9.24
CA PHE A 166 -20.44 7.69 -8.56
C PHE A 166 -21.13 6.86 -7.48
N VAL A 167 -20.42 5.87 -6.94
CA VAL A 167 -20.90 5.02 -5.85
C VAL A 167 -20.00 5.21 -4.64
N TRP A 168 -20.60 5.45 -3.48
CA TRP A 168 -19.91 5.54 -2.20
C TRP A 168 -20.64 4.68 -1.17
N GLN A 169 -19.92 3.77 -0.52
CA GLN A 169 -20.49 2.87 0.52
C GLN A 169 -21.78 2.16 0.05
N GLY A 170 -21.76 1.67 -1.20
CA GLY A 170 -22.91 0.99 -1.83
C GLY A 170 -24.08 1.89 -2.22
N ARG A 171 -23.95 3.22 -2.13
CA ARG A 171 -24.99 4.19 -2.49
C ARG A 171 -24.57 5.00 -3.71
N SER A 172 -25.50 5.22 -4.63
CA SER A 172 -25.26 6.04 -5.83
C SER A 172 -25.53 7.52 -5.53
N TYR A 173 -24.61 8.38 -5.97
CA TYR A 173 -24.64 9.82 -5.85
C TYR A 173 -24.39 10.48 -7.20
N ARG A 174 -24.84 11.73 -7.33
CA ARG A 174 -24.66 12.57 -8.52
C ARG A 174 -24.10 13.93 -8.12
N VAL A 175 -23.13 14.41 -8.89
CA VAL A 175 -22.58 15.77 -8.78
C VAL A 175 -22.56 16.42 -10.15
N ALA A 176 -22.78 17.72 -10.19
CA ALA A 176 -22.67 18.52 -11.41
C ALA A 176 -21.33 19.27 -11.38
N PRO A 177 -20.41 18.98 -12.31
CA PRO A 177 -19.19 19.79 -12.44
C PRO A 177 -19.54 21.25 -12.76
N PRO A 178 -18.75 22.23 -12.29
CA PRO A 178 -18.93 23.64 -12.67
C PRO A 178 -18.85 23.87 -14.19
N GLU A 179 -19.54 24.88 -14.71
CA GLU A 179 -19.56 25.18 -16.15
C GLU A 179 -18.17 25.53 -16.71
N ASN A 180 -17.28 26.07 -15.87
CA ASN A 180 -15.90 26.42 -16.20
C ASN A 180 -14.89 25.30 -15.88
N ALA A 181 -15.35 24.08 -15.61
CA ALA A 181 -14.46 22.97 -15.29
C ALA A 181 -13.59 22.59 -16.50
N GLU A 182 -12.33 22.27 -16.23
CA GLU A 182 -11.36 21.79 -17.21
C GLU A 182 -10.76 20.45 -16.77
N LEU A 183 -10.30 19.63 -17.73
CA LEU A 183 -9.66 18.34 -17.43
C LEU A 183 -8.14 18.53 -17.33
N PRO A 184 -7.47 17.92 -16.34
CA PRO A 184 -8.01 17.06 -15.28
C PRO A 184 -8.76 17.87 -14.20
N CYS A 185 -9.87 17.30 -13.70
CA CYS A 185 -10.81 17.94 -12.79
C CYS A 185 -10.93 17.14 -11.49
N PHE A 186 -10.68 17.78 -10.35
CA PHE A 186 -10.81 17.22 -9.02
C PHE A 186 -12.01 17.87 -8.32
N LEU A 187 -13.04 17.07 -8.07
CA LEU A 187 -14.29 17.53 -7.46
C LEU A 187 -14.38 16.99 -6.03
N THR A 188 -14.09 17.82 -5.04
CA THR A 188 -14.29 17.47 -3.63
C THR A 188 -15.79 17.45 -3.33
N VAL A 189 -16.28 16.34 -2.82
CA VAL A 189 -17.71 16.07 -2.71
C VAL A 189 -18.21 16.20 -1.29
N ASP A 190 -19.13 17.14 -1.10
CA ASP A 190 -19.90 17.31 0.13
C ASP A 190 -21.26 16.61 0.05
N GLY A 191 -21.87 16.36 1.21
CA GLY A 191 -23.28 15.91 1.29
C GLY A 191 -23.49 14.40 1.09
N VAL A 192 -22.43 13.60 1.03
CA VAL A 192 -22.52 12.14 1.10
C VAL A 192 -22.87 11.66 2.51
N ALA A 193 -23.42 10.46 2.62
CA ALA A 193 -23.68 9.86 3.93
C ALA A 193 -22.45 9.05 4.35
N ASN A 194 -22.00 9.24 5.59
CA ASN A 194 -20.76 8.66 6.13
C ASN A 194 -19.55 9.02 5.23
N PRO A 195 -19.16 10.31 5.17
CA PRO A 195 -17.95 10.69 4.44
C PRO A 195 -16.72 9.99 5.03
N PRO A 196 -15.64 9.83 4.22
CA PRO A 196 -14.35 9.39 4.76
C PRO A 196 -13.81 10.39 5.81
N PRO A 197 -12.78 10.02 6.59
CA PRO A 197 -12.16 10.94 7.55
C PRO A 197 -11.61 12.22 6.88
N GLY A 198 -11.10 12.11 5.65
CA GLY A 198 -10.64 13.23 4.81
C GLY A 198 -11.62 13.58 3.70
N ASP A 199 -11.09 14.05 2.57
CA ASP A 199 -11.87 14.44 1.39
C ASP A 199 -12.35 13.23 0.59
N LEU A 200 -13.61 13.28 0.13
CA LEU A 200 -14.08 12.41 -0.94
C LEU A 200 -13.98 13.15 -2.26
N VAL A 201 -13.08 12.73 -3.15
CA VAL A 201 -12.80 13.42 -4.41
C VAL A 201 -13.19 12.56 -5.60
N VAL A 202 -14.00 13.12 -6.51
CA VAL A 202 -14.24 12.52 -7.83
C VAL A 202 -13.29 13.14 -8.82
N VAL A 203 -12.43 12.32 -9.44
CA VAL A 203 -11.43 12.77 -10.40
C VAL A 203 -11.91 12.47 -11.81
N LEU A 204 -12.10 13.51 -12.61
CA LEU A 204 -12.37 13.38 -14.05
C LEU A 204 -11.07 13.62 -14.81
N ARG A 205 -10.63 12.63 -15.57
CA ARG A 205 -9.42 12.76 -16.41
C ARG A 205 -9.62 12.12 -17.78
N ARG A 206 -8.78 12.48 -18.74
CA ARG A 206 -8.70 11.77 -20.03
C ARG A 206 -7.73 10.61 -19.92
N LYS A 207 -7.80 9.68 -20.88
CA LYS A 207 -6.67 8.76 -21.10
C LYS A 207 -5.45 9.57 -21.52
N PRO A 208 -4.26 9.26 -20.98
CA PRO A 208 -3.04 9.93 -21.37
C PRO A 208 -2.78 9.76 -22.87
N GLY A 209 -2.42 10.86 -23.53
CA GLY A 209 -2.09 10.92 -24.95
C GLY A 209 -0.72 11.55 -25.19
N VAL A 210 -0.20 11.43 -26.41
CA VAL A 210 1.15 11.91 -26.79
C VAL A 210 1.39 13.42 -26.56
N ARG A 211 0.34 14.22 -26.40
CA ARG A 211 0.44 15.66 -26.12
C ARG A 211 0.74 15.97 -24.65
N ASP A 212 0.45 15.03 -23.75
CA ASP A 212 0.66 15.19 -22.30
C ASP A 212 2.16 15.06 -21.92
N LEU A 213 3.02 14.73 -22.90
CA LEU A 213 4.48 14.70 -22.75
C LEU A 213 5.13 16.11 -22.76
N PHE A 214 4.38 17.17 -23.09
CA PHE A 214 4.92 18.52 -23.33
C PHE A 214 4.56 19.57 -22.27
N GLY A 215 4.12 19.16 -21.09
CA GLY A 215 3.86 20.06 -19.96
C GLY A 215 2.92 19.42 -18.92
N ARG A 216 2.99 19.88 -17.67
CA ARG A 216 2.01 19.48 -16.64
C ARG A 216 0.70 20.24 -16.91
N PRO A 217 -0.45 19.56 -17.03
CA PRO A 217 -1.73 20.22 -17.26
C PRO A 217 -2.15 20.99 -15.99
N ASP A 218 -2.75 22.16 -16.16
CA ASP A 218 -3.37 22.88 -15.05
C ASP A 218 -4.53 22.04 -14.50
N VAL A 219 -4.54 21.83 -13.18
CA VAL A 219 -5.55 21.00 -12.52
C VAL A 219 -6.69 21.88 -12.03
N PHE A 220 -7.91 21.56 -12.44
CA PHE A 220 -9.10 22.24 -11.95
C PHE A 220 -9.56 21.61 -10.63
N GLN A 221 -9.80 22.43 -9.60
CA GLN A 221 -10.34 21.97 -8.31
C GLN A 221 -11.64 22.71 -7.96
N ALA A 222 -12.66 22.00 -7.48
CA ALA A 222 -13.88 22.62 -6.96
C ALA A 222 -14.58 21.74 -5.92
N ILE A 223 -15.29 22.38 -4.99
CA ILE A 223 -16.19 21.69 -4.05
C ILE A 223 -17.58 21.60 -4.70
N VAL A 224 -18.18 20.41 -4.69
CA VAL A 224 -19.49 20.12 -5.28
C VAL A 224 -20.40 19.42 -4.27
N GLN A 225 -21.70 19.65 -4.38
CA GLN A 225 -22.70 19.03 -3.49
C GLN A 225 -23.27 17.77 -4.14
N ALA A 226 -23.18 16.64 -3.43
CA ALA A 226 -23.78 15.39 -3.85
C ALA A 226 -25.29 15.43 -3.70
N THR A 227 -25.98 15.03 -4.77
CA THR A 227 -27.41 14.78 -4.78
C THR A 227 -27.66 13.29 -4.95
N ARG A 228 -28.75 12.78 -4.36
CA ARG A 228 -29.16 11.39 -4.59
C ARG A 228 -30.04 11.33 -5.83
N PRO A 229 -29.85 10.34 -6.72
CA PRO A 229 -30.83 10.07 -7.77
C PRO A 229 -32.21 9.84 -7.12
N PRO A 230 -33.31 10.32 -7.71
CA PRO A 230 -34.64 9.97 -7.23
C PRO A 230 -34.77 8.45 -7.23
N GLY A 231 -34.99 7.88 -6.05
CA GLY A 231 -35.15 6.43 -5.90
C GLY A 231 -36.33 5.97 -6.75
N ILE A 232 -36.09 5.02 -7.64
CA ILE A 232 -37.18 4.27 -8.28
C ILE A 232 -37.75 3.35 -7.20
N PHE A 233 -38.61 3.90 -6.35
CA PHE A 233 -39.55 3.08 -5.61
C PHE A 233 -40.61 2.63 -6.61
N PRO A 234 -40.80 1.32 -6.87
CA PRO A 234 -41.96 0.90 -7.62
C PRO A 234 -43.19 1.36 -6.84
N ALA A 235 -44.02 2.18 -7.50
CA ALA A 235 -45.31 2.57 -6.98
C ALA A 235 -46.09 1.29 -6.66
N MET A 236 -46.25 0.98 -5.38
CA MET A 236 -47.23 0.01 -4.92
C MET A 236 -48.58 0.59 -5.29
N THR A 237 -49.08 0.20 -6.47
CA THR A 237 -50.45 0.48 -6.90
C THR A 237 -51.38 -0.08 -5.84
N GLY A 238 -52.07 0.82 -5.14
CA GLY A 238 -53.09 0.45 -4.18
C GLY A 238 -54.13 -0.45 -4.85
N THR A 239 -54.24 -1.67 -4.36
CA THR A 239 -55.39 -2.54 -4.62
C THR A 239 -56.59 -1.96 -3.88
N ASP A 240 -57.47 -1.35 -4.66
CA ASP A 240 -58.85 -1.01 -4.35
C ASP A 240 -59.65 -2.29 -4.02
N PRO A 241 -60.22 -2.47 -2.80
CA PRO A 241 -61.07 -3.61 -2.52
C PRO A 241 -62.52 -3.27 -2.87
N ALA A 242 -62.87 -3.39 -4.15
CA ALA A 242 -64.26 -3.38 -4.58
C ALA A 242 -64.81 -4.82 -4.67
N LYS A 243 -65.85 -5.05 -3.86
CA LYS A 243 -66.98 -5.99 -4.05
C LYS A 243 -66.76 -7.49 -3.85
N GLU A 244 -67.15 -7.95 -2.67
CA GLU A 244 -67.77 -9.27 -2.47
C GLU A 244 -69.15 -9.33 -3.15
N PRO A 245 -69.47 -10.39 -3.93
CA PRO A 245 -70.85 -10.74 -4.21
C PRO A 245 -71.34 -11.76 -3.18
N GLN A 246 -72.52 -11.49 -2.62
CA GLN A 246 -73.32 -12.46 -1.89
C GLN A 246 -73.59 -13.71 -2.73
N LYS A 247 -73.20 -14.89 -2.24
CA LYS A 247 -74.10 -16.04 -2.07
C LYS A 247 -73.50 -17.17 -1.25
#